data_AF-A0A7C3ETL6-F1
#
_entry.id   AF-A0A7C3ETL6-F1
#
_cell.length_a   1.000
_cell.length_b   1.000
_cell.length_c   1.000
_cell.angle_alpha   90.00
_cell.angle_beta   90.00
_cell.angle_gamma   90.00
#
_symmetry.space_group_name_H-M   'P 1'
#
loop_
_entity.id
_entity.type
_entity.pdbx_description
1 polymer ?
#
loop_
_entity_poly.entity_id
_entity_poly.type
_entity_poly.pdbx_seq_one_letter_code
_entity_poly.pdbx_strand_id
1 'polypeptide(L)'
;MAYCMKCGKKIDDDAFFCPACGARTRAGAAAGAGSPFDEVREAIAKAGKEMEKALAKAAKEMEDAIKSIHENAKEALKEKTTTCPSCKEVNPSSASYCSKCGAKLTD
;
A
#
# COMPACT_ATOMS: atom_id res chain seq x y z
N MET A 1 -46.38 -8.92 10.70
CA MET A 1 -45.73 -8.94 12.03
C MET A 1 -44.28 -9.30 11.77
N ALA A 2 -43.32 -8.48 12.20
CA ALA A 2 -41.92 -8.67 11.86
C ALA A 2 -41.07 -9.12 13.07
N TYR A 3 -39.87 -9.64 12.79
CA TYR A 3 -38.87 -9.98 13.79
C TYR A 3 -37.56 -9.26 13.51
N CYS A 4 -36.90 -8.79 14.57
CA CYS A 4 -35.61 -8.12 14.45
C CYS A 4 -34.53 -9.10 13.95
N MET A 5 -33.86 -8.78 12.85
CA MET A 5 -32.78 -9.61 12.30
C MET A 5 -31.52 -9.66 13.17
N LYS A 6 -31.35 -8.74 14.13
CA LYS A 6 -30.20 -8.69 15.04
C LYS A 6 -30.42 -9.49 16.32
N CYS A 7 -31.59 -9.34 16.96
CA CYS A 7 -31.84 -9.91 18.29
C CYS A 7 -33.03 -10.88 18.35
N GLY A 8 -33.74 -11.11 17.25
CA GLY A 8 -34.84 -12.08 17.16
C GLY A 8 -36.14 -11.67 17.85
N LYS A 9 -36.20 -10.52 18.55
CA LYS A 9 -37.46 -10.08 19.18
C LYS A 9 -38.50 -9.67 18.15
N LYS A 10 -39.77 -9.94 18.49
CA LYS A 10 -40.93 -9.47 17.74
C LYS A 10 -40.98 -7.94 17.74
N ILE A 11 -41.28 -7.36 16.59
CA ILE A 11 -41.38 -5.92 16.36
C ILE A 11 -42.61 -5.62 15.50
N ASP A 12 -43.03 -4.36 15.49
CA ASP A 12 -44.02 -3.90 14.52
C ASP A 12 -43.46 -3.94 13.08
N ASP A 13 -44.33 -4.07 12.09
CA ASP A 13 -43.94 -4.06 10.67
C ASP A 13 -43.52 -2.65 10.22
N ASP A 14 -44.04 -1.61 10.86
CA ASP A 14 -43.72 -0.20 10.57
C ASP A 14 -42.55 0.35 11.41
N ALA A 15 -42.13 -0.38 12.45
CA ALA A 15 -41.09 0.08 13.35
C ALA A 15 -39.76 0.28 12.61
N PHE A 16 -39.23 1.50 12.56
CA PHE A 16 -37.95 1.80 11.89
C PHE A 16 -36.73 1.29 12.66
N PHE A 17 -36.83 1.19 13.98
CA PHE A 17 -35.79 0.66 14.86
C PHE A 17 -36.37 -0.36 15.83
N CYS A 18 -35.59 -1.40 16.14
CA CYS A 18 -35.99 -2.40 17.13
C CYS A 18 -35.92 -1.78 18.54
N PRO A 19 -37.03 -1.72 19.29
CA PRO A 19 -37.05 -1.11 20.63
C PRO A 19 -36.21 -1.88 21.66
N ALA A 20 -35.89 -3.15 21.38
CA ALA A 20 -35.13 -3.98 22.31
C ALA A 20 -33.61 -3.91 22.14
N CYS A 21 -33.10 -3.57 20.94
CA CYS A 21 -31.66 -3.58 20.69
C CYS A 21 -31.14 -2.41 19.84
N GLY A 22 -32.02 -1.49 19.44
CA GLY A 22 -31.68 -0.30 18.65
C GLY A 22 -31.30 -0.55 17.19
N ALA A 23 -31.32 -1.81 16.73
CA ALA A 23 -31.00 -2.11 15.34
C ALA A 23 -32.04 -1.50 14.38
N ARG A 24 -31.58 -0.87 13.31
CA ARG A 24 -32.46 -0.44 12.22
C ARG A 24 -33.13 -1.67 11.59
N THR A 25 -34.43 -1.58 11.35
CA THR A 25 -35.21 -2.64 10.71
C THR A 25 -35.18 -2.49 9.19
N ARG A 26 -35.77 -3.45 8.47
CA ARG A 26 -35.96 -3.33 7.01
C ARG A 26 -36.86 -2.15 6.64
N ALA A 27 -37.91 -1.90 7.42
CA ALA A 27 -38.80 -0.76 7.21
C ALA A 27 -38.06 0.58 7.38
N GLY A 28 -37.24 0.71 8.44
CA GLY A 28 -36.40 1.89 8.64
C GLY A 28 -35.35 2.06 7.53
N ALA A 29 -34.82 0.96 6.99
CA ALA A 29 -33.88 1.04 5.87
C ALA A 29 -34.56 1.48 4.57
N ALA A 30 -35.74 0.93 4.26
CA ALA A 30 -36.52 1.31 3.07
C ALA A 30 -37.02 2.76 3.14
N ALA A 31 -37.35 3.26 4.34
CA ALA A 31 -37.78 4.63 4.58
C ALA A 31 -36.61 5.63 4.70
N GLY A 32 -35.36 5.19 4.55
CA GLY A 32 -34.19 6.07 4.68
C GLY A 32 -33.99 6.65 6.08
N ALA A 33 -34.50 6.00 7.12
CA ALA A 33 -34.43 6.47 8.50
C ALA A 33 -33.00 6.38 9.05
N GLY A 34 -32.16 7.37 8.68
CA GLY A 34 -30.79 7.62 9.13
C GLY A 34 -30.54 7.28 10.60
N SER A 35 -29.40 6.64 10.92
CA SER A 35 -28.91 6.56 12.28
C SER A 35 -27.76 7.55 12.40
N PRO A 36 -27.55 8.19 13.56
CA PRO A 36 -26.43 9.09 13.76
C PRO A 36 -25.07 8.45 13.43
N PHE A 37 -24.98 7.12 13.51
CA PHE A 37 -23.79 6.35 13.16
C PHE A 37 -23.54 6.25 11.65
N ASP A 38 -24.56 6.36 10.79
CA ASP A 38 -24.38 6.30 9.34
C ASP A 38 -23.64 7.52 8.82
N GLU A 39 -24.00 8.71 9.29
CA GLU A 39 -23.35 9.97 8.91
C GLU A 39 -21.88 10.00 9.36
N VAL A 40 -21.61 9.59 10.60
CA VAL A 40 -20.23 9.49 11.13
C VAL A 40 -19.43 8.45 10.35
N ARG A 41 -20.02 7.29 10.04
CA ARG A 41 -19.35 6.26 9.24
C ARG A 41 -19.01 6.76 7.84
N GLU A 42 -19.93 7.48 7.20
CA GLU A 42 -19.70 8.02 5.87
C GLU A 42 -18.59 9.08 5.88
N ALA A 43 -18.56 9.94 6.90
CA ALA A 43 -17.49 10.92 7.10
C ALA A 43 -16.11 10.26 7.28
N ILE A 44 -16.02 9.22 8.11
CA ILE A 44 -14.79 8.44 8.30
C ILE A 44 -14.36 7.76 7.00
N ALA A 45 -15.30 7.18 6.25
CA ALA A 45 -15.00 6.52 4.98
C ALA A 45 -14.44 7.51 3.94
N LYS A 46 -14.98 8.74 3.88
CA LYS A 46 -14.46 9.80 3.02
C LYS A 46 -13.07 10.24 3.45
N ALA A 47 -12.87 10.49 4.75
CA ALA A 47 -11.56 10.85 5.30
C ALA A 47 -10.50 9.77 4.99
N GLY A 48 -10.83 8.49 5.15
CA GLY A 48 -9.94 7.37 4.84
C GLY A 48 -9.52 7.34 3.37
N LYS A 49 -10.45 7.58 2.43
CA LYS A 49 -10.13 7.64 1.00
C LYS A 49 -9.19 8.79 0.64
N GLU A 50 -9.37 9.96 1.26
CA GLU A 50 -8.48 11.10 1.02
C GLU A 50 -7.08 10.86 1.61
N MET A 51 -6.99 10.22 2.78
CA MET A 51 -5.70 9.80 3.35
C MET A 51 -5.00 8.79 2.44
N GLU A 52 -5.71 7.77 1.95
CA GLU A 52 -5.14 6.75 1.05
C GLU A 52 -4.54 7.40 -0.22
N LYS A 53 -5.25 8.34 -0.85
CA LYS A 53 -4.75 9.08 -2.01
C LYS A 53 -3.48 9.87 -1.67
N ALA A 54 -3.45 10.53 -0.52
CA ALA A 54 -2.28 11.30 -0.09
C ALA A 54 -1.06 10.39 0.14
N LEU A 55 -1.25 9.25 0.81
CA LEU A 55 -0.21 8.25 1.00
C LEU A 55 0.27 7.63 -0.32
N ALA A 56 -0.65 7.31 -1.24
CA ALA A 56 -0.29 6.77 -2.56
C ALA A 56 0.56 7.76 -3.38
N LYS A 57 0.24 9.06 -3.30
CA LYS A 57 1.05 10.10 -3.95
C LYS A 57 2.45 10.17 -3.34
N ALA A 58 2.54 10.21 -2.01
CA ALA A 58 3.83 10.25 -1.31
C ALA A 58 4.69 9.01 -1.61
N ALA A 59 4.09 7.82 -1.63
CA ALA A 59 4.77 6.58 -1.98
C ALA A 59 5.37 6.66 -3.39
N LYS A 60 4.59 7.13 -4.37
CA LYS A 60 5.08 7.29 -5.75
C LYS A 60 6.25 8.27 -5.85
N GLU A 61 6.19 9.39 -5.14
CA GLU A 61 7.28 10.38 -5.11
C GLU A 61 8.56 9.77 -4.49
N MET A 62 8.43 8.94 -3.46
CA MET A 62 9.56 8.20 -2.87
C MET A 62 10.13 7.15 -3.84
N GLU A 63 9.28 6.41 -4.55
CA GLU A 63 9.71 5.44 -5.56
C GLU A 63 10.49 6.10 -6.70
N ASP A 64 10.02 7.25 -7.19
CA ASP A 64 10.68 8.00 -8.26
C ASP A 64 12.03 8.58 -7.79
N ALA A 65 12.12 9.02 -6.53
CA ALA A 65 13.39 9.44 -5.93
C ALA A 65 14.39 8.28 -5.82
N ILE A 66 13.95 7.09 -5.39
CA ILE A 66 14.81 5.89 -5.30
C ILE A 66 15.29 5.43 -6.67
N LYS A 67 14.42 5.43 -7.69
CA LYS A 67 14.80 5.11 -9.07
C LYS A 67 15.91 6.04 -9.58
N SER A 68 15.78 7.33 -9.30
CA SER A 68 16.78 8.33 -9.70
C SER A 68 18.13 8.08 -9.01
N ILE A 69 18.11 7.70 -7.73
CA ILE A 69 19.33 7.31 -6.99
C ILE A 69 19.96 6.06 -7.62
N HIS A 70 19.17 5.04 -7.97
CA HIS A 70 19.68 3.82 -8.60
C HIS A 70 20.34 4.14 -9.95
N GLU A 71 19.68 4.87 -10.84
CA GLU A 71 20.25 5.20 -12.15
C GLU A 71 21.56 6.00 -12.01
N ASN A 72 21.60 7.00 -11.11
CA ASN A 72 22.82 7.73 -10.82
C ASN A 72 23.93 6.84 -10.23
N ALA A 73 23.60 5.91 -9.33
CA ALA A 73 24.55 4.95 -8.80
C ALA A 73 25.07 3.98 -9.88
N LYS A 74 24.22 3.59 -10.82
CA LYS A 74 24.57 2.70 -11.94
C LYS A 74 25.48 3.40 -12.96
N GLU A 75 25.25 4.68 -13.21
CA GLU A 75 26.17 5.50 -14.01
C GLU A 75 27.49 5.76 -13.28
N ALA A 76 27.45 6.00 -11.97
CA ALA A 76 28.66 6.09 -11.15
C ALA A 76 29.44 4.76 -11.14
N LEU A 77 28.75 3.61 -11.15
CA LEU A 77 29.31 2.26 -11.21
C LEU A 77 29.64 1.77 -12.63
N LYS A 78 29.38 2.56 -13.68
CA LYS A 78 30.12 2.45 -14.95
C LYS A 78 31.56 2.97 -14.76
N GLU A 79 32.15 2.63 -13.62
CA GLU A 79 33.58 2.68 -13.41
C GLU A 79 34.18 1.71 -14.41
N LYS A 80 35.21 2.19 -15.08
CA LYS A 80 35.97 1.42 -16.07
C LYS A 80 36.17 0.00 -15.53
N THR A 81 35.89 -0.99 -16.35
CA THR A 81 36.13 -2.40 -16.02
C THR A 81 37.26 -2.93 -16.89
N THR A 82 37.98 -3.93 -16.40
CA THR A 82 39.04 -4.63 -17.10
C THR A 82 38.79 -6.13 -17.06
N THR A 83 39.16 -6.83 -18.13
CA THR A 83 39.01 -8.29 -18.22
C THR A 83 40.32 -8.95 -17.84
N CYS A 84 40.27 -9.93 -16.92
CA CYS A 84 41.44 -10.68 -16.53
C CYS A 84 41.99 -11.50 -17.71
N PRO A 85 43.28 -11.34 -18.10
CA PRO A 85 43.85 -12.09 -19.21
C PRO A 85 44.00 -13.59 -18.92
N SER A 86 44.08 -13.98 -17.63
CA SER A 86 44.27 -15.39 -17.23
C SER A 86 42.98 -16.20 -17.15
N CYS A 87 41.89 -15.63 -16.62
CA CYS A 87 40.64 -16.36 -16.36
C CYS A 87 39.38 -15.72 -16.94
N LYS A 88 39.51 -14.58 -17.64
CA LYS A 88 38.43 -13.82 -18.31
C LYS A 88 37.38 -13.20 -17.38
N GLU A 89 37.62 -13.17 -16.06
CA GLU A 89 36.75 -12.50 -15.11
C GLU A 89 36.73 -10.98 -15.32
N VAL A 90 35.57 -10.33 -15.19
CA VAL A 90 35.44 -8.87 -15.28
C VAL A 90 35.70 -8.27 -13.90
N ASN A 91 36.66 -7.36 -13.83
CA ASN A 91 37.09 -6.72 -12.60
C ASN A 91 36.97 -5.20 -12.76
N PRO A 92 36.80 -4.43 -11.66
CA PRO A 92 36.91 -2.98 -11.73
C PRO A 92 38.31 -2.59 -12.19
N SER A 93 38.44 -1.56 -13.04
CA SER A 93 39.74 -1.09 -13.58
C SER A 93 40.66 -0.52 -12.50
N SER A 94 40.15 -0.24 -11.31
CA SER A 94 40.95 0.11 -10.13
C SER A 94 41.56 -1.11 -9.43
N ALA A 95 41.16 -2.34 -9.78
CA ALA A 95 41.69 -3.56 -9.17
C ALA A 95 43.10 -3.88 -9.67
N SER A 96 44.05 -4.05 -8.74
CA SER A 96 45.42 -4.48 -9.05
C SER A 96 45.53 -5.98 -9.31
N TYR A 97 44.62 -6.79 -8.76
CA TYR A 97 44.60 -8.26 -8.86
C TYR A 97 43.19 -8.76 -9.16
N CYS A 98 43.11 -9.90 -9.87
CA CYS A 98 41.86 -10.56 -10.21
C CYS A 98 41.19 -11.13 -8.95
N SER A 99 39.94 -10.76 -8.73
CA SER A 99 39.12 -11.23 -7.60
C SER A 99 38.86 -12.74 -7.61
N LYS A 100 38.99 -13.39 -8.77
CA LYS A 100 38.73 -14.82 -8.94
C LYS A 100 39.97 -15.69 -8.96
N CYS A 101 41.01 -15.29 -9.70
CA CYS A 101 42.19 -16.13 -9.90
C CYS A 101 43.48 -15.55 -9.31
N GLY A 102 43.46 -14.33 -8.75
CA GLY A 102 44.62 -13.68 -8.16
C GLY A 102 45.66 -13.15 -9.14
N ALA A 103 45.48 -13.35 -10.45
CA ALA A 103 46.39 -12.82 -11.47
C ALA A 103 46.43 -11.28 -11.43
N LYS A 104 47.62 -10.70 -11.63
CA LYS A 104 47.82 -9.25 -11.69
C LYS A 104 47.07 -8.66 -12.91
N LEU A 105 46.37 -7.55 -12.73
CA LEU A 105 45.51 -6.93 -13.76
C LEU A 105 46.07 -5.62 -14.33
N THR A 106 46.88 -4.92 -13.55
CA THR A 106 47.66 -3.75 -13.98
C THR A 106 49.12 -4.17 -14.13
N ASP A 107 49.85 -3.56 -15.05
CA ASP A 107 51.26 -3.86 -15.33
C ASP A 107 52.14 -3.95 -14.06
#